data_AF-A0A2E3CRW0-F1
#
_entry.id   AF-A0A2E3CRW0-F1
#
_cell.length_a   1.000
_cell.length_b   1.000
_cell.length_c   1.000
_cell.angle_alpha   90.00
_cell.angle_beta   90.00
_cell.angle_gamma   90.00
#
_symmetry.space_group_name_H-M   'P 1'
#
loop_
_entity.id
_entity.type
_entity.pdbx_description
1 polymer ?
#
loop_
_entity_poly.entity_id
_entity_poly.type
_entity_poly.pdbx_seq_one_letter_code
_entity_poly.pdbx_strand_id
1 'polypeptide(L)'
;MTESPGELYGTGARAMQDHFDARRLADRLNEVTVSTSIDDQTAAYLERASYFFLATVDGEGFPDVSYKGGRPGFVKVLDHQTLRFPSYDGNGMYRSLGSIQETSNVALLFIRQNAKANRIRIHGTASILLDEAALSDFDGAEAVVEVQLTRIFPNCPRYIHDLESGTISEFAPGGSVAPPEPDWKQWDTFADVLPKR
;
A
#
# COMPACT_ATOMS: atom_id res chain seq x y z
N MET A 1 -10.39 6.99 -15.94
CA MET A 1 -10.55 6.65 -14.52
C MET A 1 -11.48 5.46 -14.45
N THR A 2 -11.14 4.40 -13.72
CA THR A 2 -11.96 3.18 -13.63
C THR A 2 -13.30 3.50 -12.98
N GLU A 3 -14.40 3.26 -13.69
CA GLU A 3 -15.77 3.70 -13.33
C GLU A 3 -16.45 2.88 -12.21
N SER A 4 -15.72 2.10 -11.42
CA SER A 4 -16.27 1.55 -10.18
C SER A 4 -15.22 1.45 -9.07
N PRO A 5 -15.62 1.65 -7.80
CA PRO A 5 -14.78 1.38 -6.63
C PRO A 5 -14.25 -0.07 -6.54
N GLY A 6 -14.65 -0.99 -7.43
CA GLY A 6 -14.33 -2.41 -7.39
C GLY A 6 -13.30 -2.93 -8.40
N GLU A 7 -12.94 -2.20 -9.47
CA GLU A 7 -11.91 -2.68 -10.41
C GLU A 7 -10.52 -2.19 -10.04
N LEU A 8 -9.64 -3.10 -9.60
CA LEU A 8 -8.22 -2.80 -9.33
C LEU A 8 -7.44 -2.40 -10.59
N TYR A 9 -7.87 -2.84 -11.77
CA TYR A 9 -7.11 -2.71 -13.01
C TYR A 9 -7.84 -1.85 -14.04
N GLY A 10 -7.24 -0.71 -14.40
CA GLY A 10 -7.71 0.11 -15.52
C GLY A 10 -7.34 -0.45 -16.90
N THR A 11 -7.83 0.21 -17.95
CA THR A 11 -7.66 -0.21 -19.36
C THR A 11 -6.20 -0.46 -19.75
N GLY A 12 -5.28 0.40 -19.31
CA GLY A 12 -3.84 0.21 -19.57
C GLY A 12 -3.27 -1.07 -18.92
N ALA A 13 -3.68 -1.36 -17.67
CA ALA A 13 -3.28 -2.60 -17.00
C ALA A 13 -3.88 -3.82 -17.71
N ARG A 14 -5.14 -3.73 -18.17
CA ARG A 14 -5.80 -4.80 -18.93
C ARG A 14 -5.06 -5.11 -20.23
N ALA A 15 -4.67 -4.10 -21.00
CA ALA A 15 -3.89 -4.30 -22.22
C ALA A 15 -2.55 -5.02 -21.97
N MET A 16 -1.85 -4.68 -20.89
CA MET A 16 -0.60 -5.36 -20.52
C MET A 16 -0.85 -6.79 -20.03
N GLN A 17 -1.90 -7.01 -19.26
CA GLN A 17 -2.29 -8.35 -18.81
C GLN A 17 -2.60 -9.28 -19.99
N ASP A 18 -3.30 -8.78 -21.00
CA ASP A 18 -3.60 -9.56 -22.20
C ASP A 18 -2.32 -9.85 -23.00
N HIS A 19 -1.43 -8.85 -23.13
CA HIS A 19 -0.14 -9.01 -23.81
C HIS A 19 0.75 -10.07 -23.15
N PHE A 20 0.76 -10.16 -21.82
CA PHE A 20 1.58 -11.10 -21.06
C PHE A 20 0.85 -12.39 -20.63
N ASP A 21 -0.31 -12.71 -21.22
CA ASP A 21 -1.18 -13.85 -20.83
C ASP A 21 -1.46 -13.92 -19.31
N ALA A 22 -1.53 -12.75 -18.66
CA ALA A 22 -1.70 -12.60 -17.22
C ALA A 22 -3.12 -12.20 -16.82
N ARG A 23 -4.07 -12.12 -17.76
CA ARG A 23 -5.45 -11.68 -17.48
C ARG A 23 -6.15 -12.57 -16.46
N ARG A 24 -6.09 -13.88 -16.65
CA ARG A 24 -6.67 -14.88 -15.72
C ARG A 24 -6.09 -14.75 -14.31
N LEU A 25 -4.76 -14.64 -14.21
CA LEU A 25 -4.07 -14.45 -12.94
C LEU A 25 -4.47 -13.13 -12.27
N ALA A 26 -4.54 -12.04 -13.03
CA ALA A 26 -4.96 -10.74 -12.51
C ALA A 26 -6.39 -10.79 -11.94
N ASP A 27 -7.32 -11.39 -12.68
CA ASP A 27 -8.71 -11.52 -12.22
C ASP A 27 -8.80 -12.36 -10.93
N ARG A 28 -8.06 -13.49 -10.86
CA ARG A 28 -7.98 -14.30 -9.63
C ARG A 28 -7.33 -13.53 -8.47
N LEU A 29 -6.28 -12.75 -8.70
CA LEU A 29 -5.66 -11.91 -7.66
C LEU A 29 -6.65 -10.87 -7.14
N ASN A 30 -7.41 -10.22 -8.02
CA ASN A 30 -8.44 -9.26 -7.61
C ASN A 30 -9.51 -9.92 -6.74
N GLU A 31 -9.95 -11.13 -7.12
CA GLU A 31 -10.96 -11.89 -6.38
C GLU A 31 -10.50 -12.32 -4.99
N VAL A 32 -9.26 -12.83 -4.86
CA VAL A 32 -8.83 -13.50 -3.63
C VAL A 32 -7.98 -12.64 -2.69
N THR A 33 -7.39 -11.54 -3.18
CA THR A 33 -6.45 -10.73 -2.38
C THR A 33 -6.96 -9.33 -2.06
N VAL A 34 -7.92 -8.80 -2.82
CA VAL A 34 -8.45 -7.45 -2.60
C VAL A 34 -9.61 -7.52 -1.63
N SER A 35 -9.50 -6.76 -0.54
CA SER A 35 -10.55 -6.59 0.46
C SER A 35 -10.95 -5.11 0.53
N THR A 36 -12.15 -4.85 1.02
CA THR A 36 -12.63 -3.51 1.41
C THR A 36 -12.57 -3.29 2.92
N SER A 37 -11.98 -4.25 3.65
CA SER A 37 -11.92 -4.28 5.11
C SER A 37 -10.55 -4.74 5.63
N ILE A 38 -10.08 -4.10 6.69
CA ILE A 38 -8.93 -4.47 7.51
C ILE A 38 -9.36 -5.59 8.48
N ASP A 39 -8.72 -6.74 8.37
CA ASP A 39 -8.80 -7.80 9.37
C ASP A 39 -7.81 -7.56 10.53
N ASP A 40 -7.99 -8.30 11.63
CA ASP A 40 -7.20 -8.12 12.86
C ASP A 40 -5.69 -8.32 12.63
N GLN A 41 -5.33 -9.26 11.76
CA GLN A 41 -3.92 -9.53 11.43
C GLN A 41 -3.30 -8.35 10.69
N THR A 42 -4.04 -7.76 9.76
CA THR A 42 -3.62 -6.58 9.00
C THR A 42 -3.59 -5.35 9.88
N ALA A 43 -4.58 -5.14 10.76
CA ALA A 43 -4.56 -4.07 11.74
C ALA A 43 -3.29 -4.12 12.60
N ALA A 44 -3.01 -5.29 13.20
CA ALA A 44 -1.82 -5.50 14.00
C ALA A 44 -0.50 -5.28 13.22
N TYR A 45 -0.50 -5.55 11.90
CA TYR A 45 0.64 -5.26 11.04
C TYR A 45 0.82 -3.75 10.80
N LEU A 46 -0.27 -3.04 10.47
CA LEU A 46 -0.25 -1.60 10.21
C LEU A 46 0.17 -0.81 11.46
N GLU A 47 -0.35 -1.16 12.63
CA GLU A 47 -0.05 -0.48 13.89
C GLU A 47 1.40 -0.71 14.36
N ARG A 48 2.02 -1.82 13.95
CA ARG A 48 3.43 -2.10 14.24
C ARG A 48 4.39 -1.41 13.28
N ALA A 49 3.90 -0.80 12.20
CA ALA A 49 4.75 -0.12 11.24
C ALA A 49 5.50 1.03 11.91
N SER A 50 6.76 1.21 11.55
CA SER A 50 7.54 2.41 11.88
C SER A 50 7.57 3.42 10.73
N TYR A 51 7.11 3.00 9.54
CA TYR A 51 6.98 3.86 8.38
C TYR A 51 6.04 3.29 7.32
N PHE A 52 5.64 4.14 6.38
CA PHE A 52 5.03 3.78 5.10
C PHE A 52 5.30 4.88 4.08
N PHE A 53 4.97 4.61 2.81
CA PHE A 53 4.95 5.63 1.76
C PHE A 53 3.53 6.06 1.47
N LEU A 54 3.29 7.36 1.46
CA LEU A 54 2.03 7.99 1.10
C LEU A 54 2.15 8.56 -0.30
N ALA A 55 1.29 8.13 -1.21
CA ALA A 55 1.08 8.78 -2.50
C ALA A 55 -0.18 9.64 -2.45
N THR A 56 -0.07 10.84 -2.99
CA THR A 56 -1.17 11.80 -3.15
C THR A 56 -1.20 12.30 -4.59
N VAL A 57 -2.29 12.94 -4.99
CA VAL A 57 -2.42 13.60 -6.29
C VAL A 57 -3.01 14.99 -6.06
N ASP A 58 -2.41 16.02 -6.66
CA ASP A 58 -2.93 17.38 -6.60
C ASP A 58 -4.11 17.60 -7.55
N GLY A 59 -4.72 18.77 -7.48
CA GLY A 59 -5.87 19.15 -8.30
C GLY A 59 -5.59 19.19 -9.81
N GLU A 60 -4.32 19.25 -10.22
CA GLU A 60 -3.92 19.18 -11.64
C GLU A 60 -3.65 17.74 -12.11
N GLY A 61 -3.69 16.77 -11.20
CA GLY A 61 -3.45 15.36 -11.51
C GLY A 61 -1.98 14.94 -11.41
N PHE A 62 -1.09 15.77 -10.87
CA PHE A 62 0.31 15.38 -10.66
C PHE A 62 0.46 14.54 -9.39
N PRO A 63 1.08 13.35 -9.48
CA PRO A 63 1.31 12.52 -8.31
C PRO A 63 2.51 13.02 -7.50
N ASP A 64 2.45 12.83 -6.18
CA ASP A 64 3.59 12.99 -5.27
C ASP A 64 3.70 11.77 -4.35
N VAL A 65 4.89 11.54 -3.79
CA VAL A 65 5.14 10.47 -2.82
C VAL A 65 5.97 10.97 -1.65
N SER A 66 5.55 10.62 -0.45
CA SER A 66 6.20 11.00 0.80
C SER A 66 6.47 9.79 1.67
N TYR A 67 7.66 9.74 2.28
CA TYR A 67 7.90 8.86 3.42
C TYR A 67 7.20 9.41 4.66
N LYS A 68 6.43 8.58 5.34
CA LYS A 68 5.80 8.90 6.63
C LYS A 68 6.34 7.93 7.66
N GLY A 69 6.93 8.45 8.74
CA GLY A 69 7.57 7.64 9.77
C GLY A 69 7.20 8.10 11.17
N GLY A 70 7.25 7.18 12.12
CA GLY A 70 6.94 7.41 13.52
C GLY A 70 7.29 6.20 14.38
N ARG A 71 7.07 6.32 15.69
CA ARG A 71 7.18 5.16 16.59
C ARG A 71 6.03 4.19 16.32
N PRO A 72 6.21 2.86 16.48
CA PRO A 72 5.10 1.92 16.39
C PRO A 72 3.89 2.40 17.22
N GLY A 73 2.70 2.34 16.63
CA GLY A 73 1.48 2.96 17.13
C GLY A 73 1.16 4.34 16.55
N PHE A 74 2.05 4.94 15.73
CA PHE A 74 1.75 6.19 15.04
C PHE A 74 0.73 6.03 13.91
N VAL A 75 0.50 4.81 13.43
CA VAL A 75 -0.67 4.44 12.64
C VAL A 75 -1.65 3.77 13.59
N LYS A 76 -2.86 4.33 13.71
CA LYS A 76 -3.95 3.75 14.51
C LYS A 76 -5.04 3.23 13.58
N VAL A 77 -5.46 1.98 13.74
CA VAL A 77 -6.63 1.45 13.03
C VAL A 77 -7.83 1.63 13.95
N LEU A 78 -8.81 2.44 13.53
CA LEU A 78 -9.97 2.76 14.37
C LEU A 78 -11.08 1.72 14.25
N ASP A 79 -11.22 1.18 13.04
CA ASP A 79 -12.21 0.17 12.71
C ASP A 79 -11.77 -0.60 11.44
N HIS A 80 -12.65 -1.45 10.95
CA HIS A 80 -12.41 -2.29 9.78
C HIS A 80 -12.18 -1.53 8.46
N GLN A 81 -12.36 -0.22 8.39
CA GLN A 81 -12.20 0.58 7.17
C GLN A 81 -11.46 1.91 7.38
N THR A 82 -11.15 2.26 8.63
CA THR A 82 -10.62 3.59 8.98
C THR A 82 -9.29 3.48 9.70
N LEU A 83 -8.30 4.27 9.25
CA LEU A 83 -7.04 4.46 9.96
C LEU A 83 -6.68 5.94 10.10
N ARG A 84 -5.88 6.27 11.10
CA ARG A 84 -5.32 7.60 11.32
C ARG A 84 -3.81 7.56 11.44
N PHE A 85 -3.15 8.62 10.97
CA PHE A 85 -1.75 8.88 11.24
C PHE A 85 -1.47 10.38 11.36
N PRO A 86 -0.45 10.79 12.13
CA PRO A 86 -0.12 12.19 12.32
C PRO A 86 0.70 12.76 11.15
N SER A 87 0.53 14.06 10.92
CA SER A 87 1.51 14.92 10.25
C SER A 87 2.27 15.69 11.33
N TYR A 88 3.58 15.54 11.34
CA TYR A 88 4.48 16.26 12.24
C TYR A 88 5.03 17.52 11.58
N ASP A 89 5.65 18.38 12.39
CA ASP A 89 6.45 19.50 11.93
C ASP A 89 7.50 19.05 10.90
N GLY A 90 7.65 19.83 9.84
CA GLY A 90 8.45 19.50 8.68
C GLY A 90 9.01 20.74 8.00
N ASN A 91 9.32 20.63 6.71
CA ASN A 91 9.93 21.73 5.95
C ASN A 91 8.93 22.79 5.44
N GLY A 92 7.69 22.77 5.91
CA GLY A 92 6.65 23.74 5.54
C GLY A 92 6.10 23.61 4.12
N MET A 93 6.47 22.59 3.34
CA MET A 93 5.94 22.44 1.96
C MET A 93 4.49 21.97 1.92
N TYR A 94 4.01 21.26 2.95
CA TYR A 94 2.64 20.76 3.10
C TYR A 94 2.04 20.03 1.87
N ARG A 95 2.86 19.51 0.95
CA ARG A 95 2.38 18.93 -0.32
C ARG A 95 1.34 17.83 -0.13
N SER A 96 1.61 16.86 0.76
CA SER A 96 0.63 15.79 1.03
C SER A 96 -0.69 16.33 1.57
N LEU A 97 -0.65 17.29 2.51
CA LEU A 97 -1.86 17.85 3.12
C LEU A 97 -2.65 18.69 2.11
N GLY A 98 -1.96 19.54 1.33
CA GLY A 98 -2.58 20.33 0.26
C GLY A 98 -3.28 19.45 -0.78
N SER A 99 -2.58 18.42 -1.31
CA SER A 99 -3.17 17.47 -2.25
C SER A 99 -4.37 16.73 -1.66
N ILE A 100 -4.34 16.37 -0.37
CA ILE A 100 -5.48 15.75 0.31
C ILE A 100 -6.69 16.70 0.39
N GLN A 101 -6.48 18.00 0.63
CA GLN A 101 -7.58 18.97 0.62
C GLN A 101 -8.19 19.15 -0.76
N GLU A 102 -7.38 19.04 -1.82
CA GLU A 102 -7.84 19.23 -3.20
C GLU A 102 -8.56 18.01 -3.77
N THR A 103 -8.06 16.79 -3.53
CA THR A 103 -8.57 15.58 -4.20
C THR A 103 -9.00 14.47 -3.26
N SER A 104 -8.59 14.53 -2.00
CA SER A 104 -8.74 13.47 -0.97
C SER A 104 -8.15 12.12 -1.34
N ASN A 105 -7.70 11.87 -2.58
CA ASN A 105 -7.26 10.56 -3.03
C ASN A 105 -5.87 10.23 -2.50
N VAL A 106 -5.76 9.11 -1.79
CA VAL A 106 -4.50 8.63 -1.23
C VAL A 106 -4.25 7.16 -1.55
N ALA A 107 -2.98 6.81 -1.68
CA ALA A 107 -2.54 5.43 -1.65
C ALA A 107 -1.39 5.28 -0.64
N LEU A 108 -1.43 4.22 0.15
CA LEU A 108 -0.40 3.91 1.15
C LEU A 108 0.29 2.62 0.76
N LEU A 109 1.61 2.56 0.96
CA LEU A 109 2.44 1.38 0.76
C LEU A 109 3.25 1.10 2.03
N PHE A 110 2.88 0.03 2.71
CA PHE A 110 3.59 -0.51 3.86
C PHE A 110 4.52 -1.62 3.39
N ILE A 111 5.79 -1.60 3.82
CA ILE A 111 6.77 -2.62 3.47
C ILE A 111 7.50 -3.06 4.74
N ARG A 112 7.58 -4.37 4.96
CA ARG A 112 8.49 -4.96 5.93
C ARG A 112 9.75 -5.42 5.21
N GLN A 113 10.89 -4.90 5.63
CA GLN A 113 12.20 -5.19 5.03
C GLN A 113 13.02 -6.07 5.97
N ASN A 114 12.67 -7.35 6.11
CA ASN A 114 13.45 -8.33 6.86
C ASN A 114 13.20 -9.74 6.31
N ALA A 115 13.71 -10.77 6.99
CA ALA A 115 13.58 -12.17 6.60
C ALA A 115 12.14 -12.65 6.32
N LYS A 116 11.11 -11.95 6.81
CA LYS A 116 9.70 -12.19 6.46
C LYS A 116 9.14 -10.98 5.73
N ALA A 117 9.76 -10.64 4.60
CA ALA A 117 9.35 -9.52 3.79
C ALA A 117 7.89 -9.66 3.38
N ASN A 118 7.14 -8.59 3.51
CA ASN A 118 5.78 -8.47 3.02
C ASN A 118 5.49 -7.02 2.67
N ARG A 119 4.38 -6.81 1.95
CA ARG A 119 3.88 -5.47 1.66
C ARG A 119 2.37 -5.46 1.60
N ILE A 120 1.79 -4.36 2.03
CA ILE A 120 0.36 -4.09 1.99
C ILE A 120 0.16 -2.74 1.32
N ARG A 121 -0.81 -2.69 0.40
CA ARG A 121 -1.28 -1.46 -0.23
C ARG A 121 -2.68 -1.14 0.25
N ILE A 122 -2.93 0.15 0.46
CA ILE A 122 -4.23 0.69 0.81
C ILE A 122 -4.54 1.81 -0.17
N HIS A 123 -5.73 1.80 -0.76
CA HIS A 123 -6.27 2.94 -1.51
C HIS A 123 -7.47 3.48 -0.76
N GLY A 124 -7.63 4.79 -0.71
CA GLY A 124 -8.72 5.41 0.03
C GLY A 124 -8.87 6.89 -0.24
N THR A 125 -9.79 7.49 0.51
CA THR A 125 -9.94 8.93 0.60
C THR A 125 -9.52 9.39 1.99
N ALA A 126 -8.87 10.55 2.06
CA ALA A 126 -8.37 11.11 3.29
C ALA A 126 -8.97 12.48 3.60
N SER A 127 -9.09 12.77 4.89
CA SER A 127 -9.43 14.09 5.42
C SER A 127 -8.40 14.51 6.46
N ILE A 128 -8.30 15.82 6.68
CA ILE A 128 -7.40 16.41 7.65
C ILE A 128 -8.20 16.86 8.86
N LEU A 129 -7.80 16.37 10.02
CA LEU A 129 -8.35 16.74 11.32
C LEU A 129 -7.34 17.65 12.04
N LEU A 130 -7.85 18.79 12.52
CA LEU A 130 -7.08 19.81 13.23
C LEU A 130 -7.65 20.09 14.63
N ASP A 131 -8.72 19.38 15.01
CA ASP A 131 -9.33 19.53 16.32
C ASP A 131 -8.47 18.90 17.42
N GLU A 132 -8.57 19.46 18.63
CA GLU A 132 -7.76 19.05 19.78
C GLU A 132 -7.96 17.57 20.15
N ALA A 133 -9.16 17.02 19.95
CA ALA A 133 -9.42 15.61 20.24
C ALA A 133 -8.58 14.69 19.34
N ALA A 134 -8.59 14.93 18.02
CA ALA A 134 -7.75 14.19 17.09
C ALA A 134 -6.26 14.43 17.33
N LEU A 135 -5.83 15.66 17.59
CA LEU A 135 -4.41 15.96 17.84
C LEU A 135 -3.90 15.29 19.13
N SER A 136 -4.73 15.23 20.17
CA SER A 136 -4.36 14.61 21.46
C SER A 136 -4.06 13.11 21.37
N ASP A 137 -4.50 12.45 20.29
CA ASP A 137 -4.16 11.06 20.01
C ASP A 137 -2.68 10.85 19.62
N PHE A 138 -1.98 11.90 19.22
CA PHE A 138 -0.63 11.80 18.65
C PHE A 138 0.29 12.91 19.16
N ASP A 139 1.28 12.54 19.97
CA ASP A 139 2.28 13.48 20.47
C ASP A 139 3.03 14.18 19.33
N GLY A 140 3.10 15.52 19.39
CA GLY A 140 3.76 16.37 18.40
C GLY A 140 3.06 16.52 17.05
N ALA A 141 1.82 16.03 16.89
CA ALA A 141 1.08 16.19 15.64
C ALA A 141 0.64 17.65 15.43
N GLU A 142 0.87 18.19 14.23
CA GLU A 142 0.30 19.47 13.78
C GLU A 142 -1.05 19.27 13.07
N ALA A 143 -1.25 18.08 12.51
CA ALA A 143 -2.48 17.64 11.90
C ALA A 143 -2.61 16.11 12.00
N VAL A 144 -3.82 15.59 11.92
CA VAL A 144 -4.07 14.16 11.78
C VAL A 144 -4.72 13.88 10.44
N VAL A 145 -4.19 12.91 9.72
CA VAL A 145 -4.79 12.41 8.48
C VAL A 145 -5.63 11.19 8.83
N GLU A 146 -6.93 11.27 8.58
CA GLU A 146 -7.85 10.14 8.65
C GLU A 146 -8.05 9.60 7.24
N VAL A 147 -7.90 8.28 7.07
CA VAL A 147 -8.07 7.60 5.79
C VAL A 147 -9.23 6.63 5.92
N GLN A 148 -10.26 6.86 5.11
CA GLN A 148 -11.27 5.86 4.80
C GLN A 148 -10.76 5.01 3.64
N LEU A 149 -10.38 3.77 3.90
CA LEU A 149 -9.94 2.88 2.83
C LEU A 149 -11.13 2.41 2.00
N THR A 150 -10.89 2.29 0.70
CA THR A 150 -11.79 1.64 -0.25
C THR A 150 -11.29 0.25 -0.59
N ARG A 151 -9.97 0.05 -0.61
CA ARG A 151 -9.33 -1.21 -0.97
C ARG A 151 -8.06 -1.42 -0.16
N ILE A 152 -7.84 -2.64 0.26
CA ILE A 152 -6.62 -3.11 0.88
C ILE A 152 -6.22 -4.44 0.26
N PHE A 153 -4.95 -4.59 -0.09
CA PHE A 153 -4.47 -5.81 -0.74
C PHE A 153 -2.97 -6.03 -0.50
N PRO A 154 -2.54 -7.28 -0.25
CA PRO A 154 -1.13 -7.63 -0.22
C PRO A 154 -0.55 -7.70 -1.64
N ASN A 155 0.77 -7.60 -1.76
CA ASN A 155 1.46 -8.08 -2.97
C ASN A 155 2.61 -9.02 -2.58
N CYS A 156 2.94 -9.90 -3.52
CA CYS A 156 4.05 -10.85 -3.40
C CYS A 156 5.34 -10.13 -2.94
N PRO A 157 6.12 -10.68 -2.00
CA PRO A 157 7.30 -10.00 -1.44
C PRO A 157 8.53 -10.04 -2.34
N ARG A 158 8.45 -10.64 -3.53
CA ARG A 158 9.54 -10.68 -4.51
C ARG A 158 10.20 -9.32 -4.68
N TYR A 159 11.52 -9.31 -4.80
CA TYR A 159 12.33 -8.10 -5.03
C TYR A 159 12.38 -7.12 -3.85
N ILE A 160 11.82 -7.44 -2.69
CA ILE A 160 12.08 -6.66 -1.48
C ILE A 160 13.48 -7.02 -0.97
N HIS A 161 14.38 -6.05 -1.01
CA HIS A 161 15.72 -6.16 -0.45
C HIS A 161 15.69 -5.97 1.07
N ASP A 162 16.68 -6.54 1.75
CA ASP A 162 17.01 -6.16 3.11
C ASP A 162 17.96 -4.96 3.03
N LEU A 163 17.41 -3.75 3.21
CA LEU A 163 18.19 -2.52 3.06
C LEU A 163 19.16 -2.28 4.21
N GLU A 164 18.93 -2.89 5.37
CA GLU A 164 19.80 -2.75 6.54
C GLU A 164 21.11 -3.54 6.34
N SER A 165 20.99 -4.81 5.97
CA SER A 165 22.15 -5.67 5.68
C SER A 165 22.72 -5.47 4.27
N GLY A 166 21.97 -4.82 3.37
CA GLY A 166 22.29 -4.75 1.94
C GLY A 166 22.03 -6.05 1.18
N THR A 167 21.38 -7.03 1.80
CA THR A 167 21.10 -8.33 1.16
C THR A 167 20.10 -8.15 0.02
N ILE A 168 20.53 -8.55 -1.18
CA ILE A 168 19.70 -8.53 -2.39
C ILE A 168 18.67 -9.68 -2.33
N SER A 169 17.47 -9.42 -2.84
CA SER A 169 16.40 -10.42 -2.87
C SER A 169 16.81 -11.57 -3.78
N GLU A 170 16.66 -12.82 -3.34
CA GLU A 170 16.91 -14.01 -4.16
C GLU A 170 16.09 -14.04 -5.47
N PHE A 171 14.94 -13.36 -5.47
CA PHE A 171 14.10 -13.24 -6.65
C PHE A 171 14.63 -12.26 -7.70
N ALA A 172 15.62 -11.43 -7.38
CA ALA A 172 16.19 -10.46 -8.31
C ALA A 172 17.04 -11.18 -9.38
N PRO A 173 16.81 -10.90 -10.68
CA PRO A 173 17.59 -11.50 -11.74
C PRO A 173 19.02 -10.96 -11.77
N GLY A 174 19.92 -11.64 -12.49
CA GLY A 174 21.30 -11.21 -12.71
C GLY A 174 22.34 -11.79 -11.74
N GLY A 175 21.93 -12.66 -10.82
CA GLY A 175 22.83 -13.46 -9.99
C GLY A 175 23.41 -14.68 -10.72
N SER A 176 24.29 -15.42 -10.04
CA SER A 176 24.86 -16.68 -10.52
C SER A 176 23.86 -17.85 -10.58
N VAL A 177 22.72 -17.71 -9.89
CA VAL A 177 21.64 -18.70 -9.85
C VAL A 177 20.37 -18.03 -10.39
N ALA A 178 19.59 -18.79 -11.15
CA ALA A 178 18.29 -18.34 -11.63
C ALA A 178 17.36 -18.05 -10.43
N PRO A 179 16.59 -16.95 -10.45
CA PRO A 179 15.64 -16.67 -9.40
C PRO A 179 14.68 -17.83 -9.15
N PRO A 180 14.42 -18.22 -7.90
CA PRO A 180 13.47 -19.28 -7.60
C PRO A 180 12.05 -18.87 -8.01
N GLU A 181 11.24 -19.87 -8.34
CA GLU A 181 9.81 -19.64 -8.55
C GLU A 181 9.13 -19.41 -7.20
N PRO A 182 8.34 -18.34 -7.02
CA PRO A 182 7.66 -18.11 -5.75
C PRO A 182 6.60 -19.18 -5.47
N ASP A 183 6.55 -19.66 -4.22
CA ASP A 183 5.70 -20.76 -3.77
C ASP A 183 4.22 -20.59 -4.09
N TRP A 184 3.70 -19.36 -4.06
CA TRP A 184 2.27 -19.10 -4.30
C TRP A 184 1.79 -19.55 -5.68
N LYS A 185 2.70 -19.70 -6.65
CA LYS A 185 2.36 -20.23 -7.97
C LYS A 185 2.02 -21.71 -7.94
N GLN A 186 2.43 -22.43 -6.90
CA GLN A 186 2.11 -23.83 -6.70
C GLN A 186 0.83 -24.03 -5.87
N TRP A 187 0.25 -22.96 -5.32
CA TRP A 187 -0.98 -23.07 -4.55
C TRP A 187 -2.16 -23.35 -5.49
N ASP A 188 -3.06 -24.23 -5.08
CA ASP A 188 -4.29 -24.57 -5.82
C ASP A 188 -5.11 -23.33 -6.20
N THR A 189 -5.03 -22.28 -5.37
CA THR A 189 -5.66 -20.98 -5.59
C THR A 189 -5.19 -20.27 -6.87
N PHE A 190 -3.99 -20.55 -7.39
CA PHE A 190 -3.41 -19.82 -8.53
C PHE A 190 -2.87 -20.71 -9.65
N ALA A 191 -2.59 -21.98 -9.39
CA ALA A 191 -1.88 -22.86 -10.32
C ALA A 191 -2.60 -23.01 -11.68
N ASP A 192 -3.93 -22.93 -11.72
CA ASP A 192 -4.77 -23.07 -12.92
C ASP A 192 -4.84 -21.81 -13.81
N VAL A 193 -4.44 -20.64 -13.28
CA VAL A 193 -4.59 -19.34 -13.95
C VAL A 193 -3.27 -18.68 -14.36
N LEU A 194 -2.14 -19.37 -14.17
CA LEU A 194 -0.82 -18.84 -14.52
C LEU A 194 -0.67 -18.59 -16.04
N PRO A 195 0.15 -17.59 -16.45
CA PRO A 195 0.53 -17.42 -17.85
C PRO A 195 1.20 -18.67 -18.42
N LYS A 196 0.90 -19.00 -19.68
CA LYS A 196 1.60 -20.05 -20.40
C LYS A 196 3.05 -19.60 -20.64
N ARG A 197 4.01 -20.46 -20.30
CA ARG A 197 5.44 -20.24 -20.58
C ARG A 197 5.77 -20.53 -22.03
#